data_AF-A0A9P3NXL0-F1
#
_entry.id   AF-A0A9P3NXL0-F1
#
_cell.length_a   1.000
_cell.length_b   1.000
_cell.length_c   1.000
_cell.angle_alpha   90.00
_cell.angle_beta   90.00
_cell.angle_gamma   90.00
#
_symmetry.space_group_name_H-M   'P 1'
#
loop_
_entity.id
_entity.type
_entity.pdbx_description
1 polymer ?
#
loop_
_entity_poly.entity_id
_entity_poly.type
_entity_poly.pdbx_seq_one_letter_code
_entity_poly.pdbx_strand_id
1 'polypeptide(L)'
;MSKRISGQGQRLSGGSDTSAPRLVHCRASAGGERLAAQSRRVQMDATKVLAELLQAKDLQASVRERLDDLSEEFFMVSSAYLDMARKEGNPEVVQQLESVLKVAMTEKEKTLRPEIRMLNQLLRDKTAADRVKTLAAYEEYLVPGSYFFHLLNRMLVDVESQKPPQTKLLTQLRTINREVKEAAKGAKKAKERKSSTSEEN
;
A
#
# COMPACT_ATOMS: atom_id res chain seq x y z
N MET A 1 75.70 5.70 -18.49
CA MET A 1 75.98 4.44 -17.76
C MET A 1 74.69 3.63 -17.71
N SER A 2 74.58 2.63 -18.59
CA SER A 2 74.52 1.18 -18.25
C SER A 2 73.09 0.70 -17.97
N LYS A 3 72.42 0.07 -18.95
CA LYS A 3 72.42 -1.37 -19.35
C LYS A 3 71.26 -2.11 -18.65
N ARG A 4 70.20 -2.47 -19.38
CA ARG A 4 69.96 -3.77 -20.07
C ARG A 4 70.03 -5.00 -19.17
N ILE A 5 68.89 -5.66 -18.95
CA ILE A 5 68.71 -7.13 -18.74
C ILE A 5 67.29 -7.42 -19.29
N SER A 6 67.05 -7.85 -20.55
CA SER A 6 67.07 -9.24 -21.09
C SER A 6 66.66 -10.29 -20.05
N GLY A 7 65.58 -11.05 -20.14
CA GLY A 7 64.96 -11.64 -21.32
C GLY A 7 64.61 -13.10 -20.97
N GLN A 8 63.55 -13.61 -21.61
CA GLN A 8 63.19 -15.04 -21.82
C GLN A 8 62.83 -15.87 -20.57
N GLY A 9 61.92 -16.84 -20.61
CA GLY A 9 61.18 -17.40 -21.74
C GLY A 9 60.08 -18.36 -21.28
N GLN A 10 59.09 -18.50 -22.17
CA GLN A 10 58.31 -19.70 -22.51
C GLN A 10 58.01 -20.74 -21.43
N ARG A 11 56.71 -20.96 -21.21
CA ARG A 11 56.12 -22.29 -21.34
C ARG A 11 54.67 -22.18 -21.81
N LEU A 12 54.46 -22.63 -23.05
CA LEU A 12 53.17 -22.99 -23.61
C LEU A 12 52.74 -24.31 -22.97
N SER A 13 51.58 -24.36 -22.33
CA SER A 13 50.91 -25.61 -22.01
C SER A 13 49.50 -25.52 -22.59
N GLY A 14 49.28 -26.32 -23.63
CA GLY A 14 48.00 -26.49 -24.26
C GLY A 14 47.06 -27.29 -23.37
N GLY A 15 45.84 -26.79 -23.22
CA GLY A 15 44.68 -27.52 -22.74
C GLY A 15 43.53 -27.19 -23.68
N SER A 16 43.38 -28.00 -24.73
CA SER A 16 42.22 -27.97 -25.63
C SER A 16 41.04 -28.68 -24.96
N ASP A 17 40.38 -28.00 -24.03
CA ASP A 17 39.04 -28.40 -23.62
C ASP A 17 38.04 -27.78 -24.60
N THR A 18 37.58 -28.64 -25.50
CA THR A 18 36.41 -28.43 -26.34
C THR A 18 35.17 -28.38 -25.44
N SER A 19 34.96 -27.25 -24.76
CA SER A 19 33.68 -26.96 -24.12
C SER A 19 32.68 -26.61 -25.22
N ALA A 20 31.97 -27.62 -25.72
CA ALA A 20 30.81 -27.41 -26.54
C ALA A 20 29.89 -26.39 -25.83
N PRO A 21 29.42 -25.33 -26.51
CA PRO A 21 28.46 -24.42 -25.92
C PRO A 21 27.22 -25.24 -25.61
N ARG A 22 26.95 -25.45 -24.31
CA ARG A 22 25.63 -25.86 -23.85
C ARG A 22 24.69 -24.75 -24.28
N LEU A 23 24.09 -24.92 -25.45
CA LEU A 23 22.89 -24.21 -25.88
C LEU A 23 21.84 -24.51 -24.82
N VAL A 24 21.80 -23.63 -23.81
CA VAL A 24 20.68 -23.53 -22.88
C VAL A 24 19.50 -23.18 -23.77
N HIS A 25 18.82 -24.22 -24.23
CA HIS A 25 17.52 -24.11 -24.86
C HIS A 25 16.59 -23.60 -23.76
N CYS A 26 16.51 -22.27 -23.65
CA CYS A 26 15.41 -21.59 -22.98
C CYS A 26 14.16 -21.91 -23.80
N ARG A 27 13.61 -23.11 -23.60
CA ARG A 27 12.30 -23.49 -24.07
C ARG A 27 11.32 -22.75 -23.17
N ALA A 28 11.14 -21.46 -23.47
CA ALA A 28 10.04 -20.68 -22.95
C ALA A 28 8.77 -21.46 -23.27
N SER A 29 8.18 -22.06 -22.24
CA SER A 29 6.96 -22.83 -22.39
C SER A 29 5.87 -21.88 -22.88
N ALA A 30 5.07 -22.30 -23.86
CA ALA A 30 4.00 -21.48 -24.44
C ALA A 30 2.99 -20.92 -23.41
N GLY A 31 2.99 -21.44 -22.17
CA GLY A 31 2.25 -20.87 -21.04
C GLY A 31 2.86 -19.59 -20.45
N GLY A 32 4.20 -19.44 -20.45
CA GLY A 32 4.88 -18.26 -19.94
C GLY A 32 4.66 -17.01 -20.78
N GLU A 33 4.57 -17.16 -22.10
CA GLU A 33 4.32 -16.04 -23.02
C GLU A 33 2.92 -15.43 -22.83
N ARG A 34 1.91 -16.26 -22.55
CA ARG A 34 0.53 -15.81 -22.28
C ARG A 34 0.43 -15.02 -20.99
N LEU A 35 1.06 -15.50 -19.92
CA LEU A 35 1.11 -14.80 -18.64
C LEU A 35 1.85 -13.46 -18.77
N ALA A 36 3.00 -13.45 -19.44
CA ALA A 36 3.74 -12.22 -19.68
C ALA A 36 2.95 -11.20 -20.52
N ALA A 37 2.20 -11.66 -21.53
CA ALA A 37 1.33 -10.80 -22.32
C ALA A 37 0.17 -10.22 -21.49
N GLN A 38 -0.42 -11.01 -20.59
CA GLN A 38 -1.47 -10.56 -19.69
C GLN A 38 -0.95 -9.49 -18.71
N SER A 39 0.19 -9.74 -18.06
CA SER A 39 0.80 -8.76 -17.14
C SER A 39 1.13 -7.45 -17.85
N ARG A 40 1.65 -7.51 -19.09
CA ARG A 40 1.90 -6.31 -19.90
C ARG A 40 0.63 -5.53 -20.19
N ARG A 41 -0.48 -6.21 -20.51
CA ARG A 41 -1.77 -5.54 -20.75
C ARG A 41 -2.25 -4.79 -19.51
N VAL A 42 -2.28 -5.46 -18.35
CA VAL A 42 -2.70 -4.84 -17.09
C VAL A 42 -1.82 -3.63 -16.74
N GLN A 43 -0.51 -3.74 -16.95
CA GLN A 43 0.40 -2.61 -16.75
C GLN A 43 0.13 -1.45 -17.72
N MET A 44 -0.12 -1.74 -19.01
CA MET A 44 -0.45 -0.72 -20.00
C MET A 44 -1.78 -0.02 -19.68
N ASP A 45 -2.79 -0.77 -19.23
CA ASP A 45 -4.08 -0.22 -18.84
C ASP A 45 -3.93 0.71 -17.62
N ALA A 46 -3.17 0.29 -16.60
CA ALA A 46 -2.83 1.12 -15.44
C ALA A 46 -2.09 2.42 -15.85
N THR A 47 -1.09 2.32 -16.72
CA THR A 47 -0.35 3.48 -17.23
C THR A 47 -1.27 4.42 -18.02
N LYS A 48 -2.19 3.88 -18.83
CA LYS A 48 -3.16 4.66 -19.60
C LYS A 48 -4.07 5.47 -18.67
N VAL A 49 -4.64 4.81 -17.65
CA VAL A 49 -5.49 5.48 -16.66
C VAL A 49 -4.72 6.59 -15.94
N LEU A 50 -3.48 6.34 -15.55
CA LEU A 50 -2.64 7.36 -14.91
C LEU A 50 -2.40 8.57 -15.82
N ALA A 51 -2.09 8.34 -17.10
CA ALA A 51 -1.88 9.41 -18.07
C ALA A 51 -3.15 10.26 -18.29
N GLU A 52 -4.31 9.61 -18.38
CA GLU A 52 -5.60 10.29 -18.51
C GLU A 52 -5.92 11.15 -17.28
N LEU A 53 -5.66 10.64 -16.07
CA LEU A 53 -5.85 11.40 -14.84
C LEU A 53 -4.88 12.58 -14.70
N LEU A 54 -3.64 12.45 -15.16
CA LEU A 54 -2.67 13.57 -15.14
C LEU A 54 -3.07 14.70 -16.10
N GLN A 55 -3.82 14.40 -17.16
CA GLN A 55 -4.29 15.37 -18.16
C GLN A 55 -5.69 15.91 -17.85
N ALA A 56 -6.35 15.38 -16.82
CA ALA A 56 -7.72 15.73 -16.48
C ALA A 56 -7.85 17.20 -16.07
N LYS A 57 -8.79 17.92 -16.70
CA LYS A 57 -9.15 19.28 -16.30
C LYS A 57 -9.80 19.31 -14.91
N ASP A 58 -10.65 18.32 -14.63
CA ASP A 58 -11.20 18.06 -13.31
C ASP A 58 -10.78 16.67 -12.85
N LEU A 59 -9.69 16.64 -12.07
CA LEU A 59 -9.12 15.41 -11.55
C LEU A 59 -10.11 14.65 -10.67
N GLN A 60 -10.90 15.34 -9.84
CA GLN A 60 -11.79 14.67 -8.89
C GLN A 60 -12.98 14.02 -9.61
N ALA A 61 -13.59 14.71 -10.57
CA ALA A 61 -14.63 14.14 -11.40
C ALA A 61 -14.12 12.93 -12.20
N SER A 62 -12.95 13.07 -12.84
CA SER A 62 -12.35 12.01 -13.66
C SER A 62 -12.02 10.75 -12.86
N VAL A 63 -11.55 10.90 -11.62
CA VAL A 63 -11.32 9.78 -10.70
C VAL A 63 -12.63 9.08 -10.34
N ARG A 64 -13.72 9.82 -10.08
CA ARG A 64 -15.02 9.24 -9.69
C ARG A 64 -15.64 8.43 -10.81
N GLU A 65 -15.49 8.87 -12.06
CA GLU A 65 -15.97 8.14 -13.24
C GLU A 65 -15.22 6.82 -13.47
N ARG A 66 -14.03 6.67 -12.86
CA ARG A 66 -13.10 5.56 -13.12
C ARG A 66 -12.77 4.74 -11.89
N LEU A 67 -13.63 4.75 -10.87
CA LEU A 67 -13.37 4.07 -9.60
C LEU A 67 -13.04 2.57 -9.78
N ASP A 68 -13.63 1.91 -10.77
CA ASP A 68 -13.39 0.50 -11.07
C ASP A 68 -12.00 0.25 -11.69
N ASP A 69 -11.47 1.23 -12.43
CA ASP A 69 -10.13 1.17 -13.02
C ASP A 69 -9.02 1.44 -11.99
N LEU A 70 -9.34 1.97 -10.81
CA LEU A 70 -8.40 2.21 -9.71
C LEU A 70 -8.12 0.90 -8.96
N SER A 71 -7.50 -0.06 -9.65
CA SER A 71 -7.10 -1.37 -9.10
C SER A 71 -5.81 -1.30 -8.27
N GLU A 72 -5.46 -2.40 -7.61
CA GLU A 72 -4.16 -2.54 -6.93
C GLU A 72 -3.00 -2.30 -7.90
N GLU A 73 -3.09 -2.83 -9.12
CA GLU A 73 -2.08 -2.65 -10.16
C GLU A 73 -1.94 -1.19 -10.59
N PHE A 74 -3.04 -0.43 -10.68
CA PHE A 74 -2.98 1.01 -10.90
C PHE A 74 -2.14 1.70 -9.83
N PHE A 75 -2.38 1.41 -8.54
CA PHE A 75 -1.63 2.02 -7.45
C PHE A 75 -0.17 1.57 -7.41
N MET A 76 0.12 0.30 -7.72
CA MET A 76 1.50 -0.21 -7.81
C MET A 76 2.29 0.49 -8.93
N VAL A 77 1.73 0.55 -10.14
CA VAL A 77 2.35 1.19 -11.30
C VAL A 77 2.57 2.67 -11.04
N SER A 78 1.55 3.38 -10.54
CA SER A 78 1.64 4.80 -10.22
C SER A 78 2.68 5.10 -9.14
N SER A 79 2.81 4.24 -8.13
CA SER A 79 3.85 4.37 -7.10
C SER A 79 5.25 4.17 -7.68
N ALA A 80 5.43 3.23 -8.61
CA ALA A 80 6.70 3.04 -9.30
C ALA A 80 7.11 4.27 -10.12
N TYR A 81 6.16 4.90 -10.82
CA TYR A 81 6.40 6.16 -11.53
C TYR A 81 6.78 7.31 -10.57
N LEU A 82 6.08 7.41 -9.43
CA LEU A 82 6.40 8.41 -8.41
C LEU A 82 7.83 8.24 -7.87
N ASP A 83 8.24 7.01 -7.57
CA ASP A 83 9.59 6.73 -7.09
C ASP A 83 10.66 7.00 -8.15
N MET A 84 10.36 6.75 -9.42
CA MET A 84 11.24 7.10 -10.53
C MET A 84 11.40 8.62 -10.66
N ALA A 85 10.30 9.39 -10.64
CA ALA A 85 10.33 10.85 -10.69
C ALA A 85 11.12 11.46 -9.52
N ARG A 86 11.01 10.87 -8.32
CA ARG A 86 11.83 11.26 -7.16
C ARG A 86 13.31 11.01 -7.37
N LYS A 87 13.69 9.86 -7.94
CA LYS A 87 15.09 9.51 -8.24
C LYS A 87 15.69 10.40 -9.32
N GLU A 88 14.88 10.79 -10.30
CA GLU A 88 15.28 11.70 -11.38
C GLU A 88 15.34 13.16 -10.93
N GLY A 89 14.87 13.48 -9.72
CA GLY A 89 14.90 14.83 -9.18
C GLY A 89 13.92 15.78 -9.90
N ASN A 90 12.77 15.27 -10.34
CA ASN A 90 11.73 16.08 -11.00
C ASN A 90 10.59 16.42 -10.02
N PRO A 91 10.69 17.52 -9.24
CA PRO A 91 9.73 17.83 -8.20
C PRO A 91 8.33 18.15 -8.74
N GLU A 92 8.23 18.69 -9.95
CA GLU A 92 6.95 19.02 -10.58
C GLU A 92 6.14 17.76 -10.87
N VAL A 93 6.79 16.75 -11.49
CA VAL A 93 6.15 15.45 -11.76
C VAL A 93 5.82 14.72 -10.47
N VAL A 94 6.70 14.78 -9.46
CA VAL A 94 6.43 14.22 -8.13
C VAL A 94 5.16 14.82 -7.53
N GLN A 95 5.03 16.14 -7.53
CA GLN A 95 3.86 16.82 -6.98
C GLN A 95 2.57 16.46 -7.74
N GLN A 96 2.63 16.37 -9.06
CA GLN A 96 1.49 15.96 -9.88
C GLN A 96 1.04 14.53 -9.56
N LEU A 97 1.98 13.58 -9.53
CA LEU A 97 1.71 12.18 -9.21
C LEU A 97 1.18 12.01 -7.79
N GLU A 98 1.74 12.73 -6.81
CA GLU A 98 1.24 12.71 -5.42
C GLU A 98 -0.20 13.25 -5.33
N SER A 99 -0.52 14.32 -6.07
CA SER A 99 -1.87 14.87 -6.12
C SER A 99 -2.86 13.86 -6.70
N VAL A 100 -2.55 13.26 -7.85
CA VAL A 100 -3.39 12.26 -8.51
C VAL A 100 -3.61 11.06 -7.59
N LEU A 101 -2.54 10.50 -7.03
CA LEU A 101 -2.62 9.34 -6.13
C LEU A 101 -3.43 9.63 -4.88
N LYS A 102 -3.28 10.84 -4.30
CA LYS A 102 -4.05 11.26 -3.13
C LYS A 102 -5.54 11.34 -3.45
N VAL A 103 -5.92 11.96 -4.56
CA VAL A 103 -7.33 12.07 -4.97
C VAL A 103 -7.90 10.68 -5.29
N ALA A 104 -7.18 9.87 -6.07
CA ALA A 104 -7.55 8.50 -6.41
C ALA A 104 -7.81 7.64 -5.16
N MET A 105 -6.87 7.65 -4.21
CA MET A 105 -7.02 6.91 -2.96
C MET A 105 -8.21 7.43 -2.14
N THR A 106 -8.39 8.75 -2.06
CA THR A 106 -9.48 9.36 -1.30
C THR A 106 -10.85 8.98 -1.86
N GLU A 107 -11.03 8.99 -3.17
CA GLU A 107 -12.29 8.58 -3.80
C GLU A 107 -12.50 7.06 -3.71
N LYS A 108 -11.44 6.25 -3.90
CA LYS A 108 -11.52 4.80 -3.71
C LYS A 108 -11.89 4.42 -2.28
N GLU A 109 -11.35 5.11 -1.28
CA GLU A 109 -11.68 4.90 0.13
C GLU A 109 -13.15 5.13 0.45
N LYS A 110 -13.85 6.01 -0.28
CA LYS A 110 -15.30 6.23 -0.07
C LYS A 110 -16.13 5.02 -0.43
N THR A 111 -15.63 4.13 -1.29
CA THR A 111 -16.30 2.87 -1.66
C THR A 111 -16.17 1.80 -0.58
N LEU A 112 -15.26 1.98 0.38
CA LEU A 112 -15.06 1.04 1.47
C LEU A 112 -16.20 1.15 2.49
N ARG A 113 -16.46 0.04 3.17
CA ARG A 113 -17.38 0.00 4.31
C ARG A 113 -16.95 1.02 5.38
N PRO A 114 -17.90 1.70 6.06
CA PRO A 114 -17.58 2.72 7.05
C PRO A 114 -16.61 2.27 8.14
N GLU A 115 -16.70 1.01 8.58
CA GLU A 115 -15.82 0.46 9.62
C GLU A 115 -14.37 0.32 9.14
N ILE A 116 -14.17 0.01 7.86
CA ILE A 116 -12.83 -0.06 7.25
C ILE A 116 -12.26 1.34 7.07
N ARG A 117 -13.10 2.30 6.64
CA ARG A 117 -12.72 3.72 6.51
C ARG A 117 -12.28 4.30 7.86
N MET A 118 -13.06 4.02 8.90
CA MET A 118 -12.74 4.40 10.27
C MET A 118 -11.39 3.84 10.71
N LEU A 119 -11.13 2.55 10.48
CA LEU A 119 -9.86 1.94 10.86
C LEU A 119 -8.67 2.56 10.12
N ASN A 120 -8.80 2.78 8.81
CA ASN A 120 -7.77 3.42 8.00
C ASN A 120 -7.49 4.86 8.46
N GLN A 121 -8.52 5.59 8.92
CA GLN A 121 -8.36 6.92 9.49
C GLN A 121 -7.63 6.86 10.84
N LEU A 122 -8.03 5.96 11.75
CA LEU A 122 -7.38 5.79 13.06
C LEU A 122 -5.90 5.40 12.95
N LEU A 123 -5.54 4.65 11.90
CA LEU A 123 -4.14 4.30 11.59
C LEU A 123 -3.34 5.48 11.03
N ARG A 124 -3.98 6.46 10.40
CA ARG A 124 -3.32 7.67 9.89
C ARG A 124 -3.21 8.78 10.95
N ASP A 125 -4.13 8.81 11.90
CA ASP A 125 -4.17 9.80 12.97
C ASP A 125 -2.97 9.66 13.92
N LYS A 126 -2.03 10.62 13.81
CA LYS A 126 -0.77 10.62 14.55
C LYS A 126 -0.97 10.87 16.04
N THR A 127 -1.95 11.69 16.41
CA THR A 127 -2.18 12.11 17.79
C THR A 127 -3.41 11.44 18.40
N ALA A 128 -3.43 11.31 19.73
CA ALA A 128 -4.60 10.81 20.45
C ALA A 128 -5.81 11.74 20.28
N ALA A 129 -5.58 13.06 20.20
CA ALA A 129 -6.64 14.04 20.00
C ALA A 129 -7.35 13.86 18.65
N ASP A 130 -6.59 13.58 17.59
CA ASP A 130 -7.15 13.31 16.26
C ASP A 130 -7.96 12.02 16.25
N ARG A 131 -7.44 10.96 16.89
CA ARG A 131 -8.17 9.69 17.03
C ARG A 131 -9.48 9.85 17.80
N VAL A 132 -9.51 10.67 18.86
CA VAL A 132 -10.77 10.96 19.59
C VAL A 132 -11.79 11.63 18.68
N LYS A 133 -11.39 12.58 17.83
CA LYS A 133 -12.30 13.21 16.84
C LYS A 133 -12.83 12.18 15.85
N THR A 134 -11.96 11.29 15.36
CA THR A 134 -12.37 10.19 14.48
C THR A 134 -13.33 9.24 15.18
N LEU A 135 -13.06 8.82 16.42
CA LEU A 135 -13.96 7.96 17.20
C LEU A 135 -15.33 8.60 17.40
N ALA A 136 -15.39 9.91 17.68
CA ALA A 136 -16.64 10.65 17.82
C ALA A 136 -17.43 10.72 16.49
N ALA A 137 -16.74 10.91 15.35
CA ALA A 137 -17.38 10.95 14.04
C ALA A 137 -17.99 9.61 13.60
N TYR A 138 -17.53 8.50 14.17
CA TYR A 138 -17.97 7.13 13.86
C TYR A 138 -18.61 6.44 15.08
N GLU A 139 -19.18 7.19 16.03
CA GLU A 139 -19.73 6.66 17.28
C GLU A 139 -20.75 5.53 17.04
N GLU A 140 -21.56 5.63 15.99
CA GLU A 140 -22.57 4.63 15.63
C GLU A 140 -21.99 3.22 15.37
N TYR A 141 -20.72 3.12 14.96
CA TYR A 141 -20.05 1.85 14.68
C TYR A 141 -19.33 1.26 15.90
N LEU A 142 -19.26 2.01 17.01
CA LEU A 142 -18.58 1.63 18.26
C LEU A 142 -19.43 0.74 19.18
N VAL A 143 -20.38 -0.02 18.63
CA VAL A 143 -21.19 -0.97 19.41
C VAL A 143 -20.33 -2.18 19.81
N PRO A 144 -20.28 -2.59 21.09
CA PRO A 144 -19.55 -3.78 21.51
C PRO A 144 -19.99 -5.01 20.72
N GLY A 145 -19.02 -5.75 20.15
CA GLY A 145 -19.30 -6.90 19.29
C GLY A 145 -19.68 -6.54 17.85
N SER A 146 -19.62 -5.27 17.44
CA SER A 146 -19.82 -4.89 16.05
C SER A 146 -18.73 -5.45 15.12
N TYR A 147 -18.99 -5.39 13.82
CA TYR A 147 -18.04 -5.77 12.78
C TYR A 147 -16.68 -5.08 12.94
N PHE A 148 -16.66 -3.80 13.35
CA PHE A 148 -15.43 -3.05 13.58
C PHE A 148 -14.51 -3.72 14.63
N PHE A 149 -15.06 -4.17 15.76
CA PHE A 149 -14.26 -4.86 16.79
C PHE A 149 -13.71 -6.19 16.30
N HIS A 150 -14.49 -6.95 15.53
CA HIS A 150 -14.03 -8.20 14.93
C HIS A 150 -12.89 -7.95 13.93
N LEU A 151 -13.03 -6.95 13.06
CA LEU A 151 -12.00 -6.54 12.11
C LEU A 151 -10.69 -6.15 12.84
N LEU A 152 -10.78 -5.28 13.85
CA LEU A 152 -9.61 -4.79 14.59
C LEU A 152 -8.90 -5.93 15.34
N ASN A 153 -9.65 -6.81 16.00
CA ASN A 153 -9.05 -7.96 16.70
C ASN A 153 -8.41 -8.95 15.72
N ARG A 154 -9.04 -9.20 14.57
CA ARG A 154 -8.45 -10.04 13.53
C ARG A 154 -7.13 -9.47 13.03
N MET A 155 -7.07 -8.17 12.72
CA MET A 155 -5.82 -7.53 12.29
C MET A 155 -4.71 -7.59 13.35
N LEU A 156 -5.06 -7.45 14.65
CA LEU A 156 -4.11 -7.63 15.73
C LEU A 156 -3.49 -9.04 15.71
N VAL A 157 -4.32 -10.07 15.61
CA VAL A 157 -3.89 -11.47 15.55
C VAL A 157 -3.04 -11.73 14.30
N ASP A 158 -3.50 -11.24 13.15
CA ASP A 158 -2.80 -11.43 11.87
C ASP A 158 -1.41 -10.79 11.90
N VAL A 159 -1.29 -9.54 12.38
CA VAL A 159 -0.01 -8.82 12.48
C VAL A 159 0.92 -9.43 13.54
N GLU A 160 0.38 -9.90 14.66
CA GLU A 160 1.15 -10.58 15.71
C GLU A 160 1.70 -11.93 15.24
N SER A 161 1.00 -12.60 14.32
CA SER A 161 1.39 -13.90 13.77
C SER A 161 2.44 -13.82 12.66
N GLN A 162 2.74 -12.63 12.12
CA GLN A 162 3.76 -12.45 11.09
C GLN A 162 5.18 -12.73 11.62
N LYS A 163 6.05 -13.27 10.77
CA LYS A 163 7.46 -13.57 11.09
C LYS A 163 8.40 -12.85 10.10
N PRO A 164 9.15 -11.82 10.52
CA PRO A 164 9.12 -11.18 11.85
C PRO A 164 7.85 -10.34 12.07
N PRO A 165 7.43 -10.11 13.34
CA PRO A 165 6.26 -9.29 13.63
C PRO A 165 6.52 -7.82 13.32
N GLN A 166 5.52 -7.14 12.75
CA GLN A 166 5.56 -5.70 12.49
C GLN A 166 5.33 -4.90 13.78
N THR A 167 6.35 -4.81 14.62
CA THR A 167 6.27 -4.26 15.99
C THR A 167 5.67 -2.85 16.08
N LYS A 168 6.03 -1.96 15.13
CA LYS A 168 5.49 -0.59 15.08
C LYS A 168 3.98 -0.60 14.86
N LEU A 169 3.51 -1.33 13.85
CA LEU A 169 2.09 -1.47 13.52
C LEU A 169 1.32 -2.15 14.64
N LEU A 170 1.86 -3.22 15.21
CA LEU A 170 1.24 -3.94 16.33
C LEU A 170 1.04 -3.02 17.55
N THR A 171 2.04 -2.19 17.87
CA THR A 171 1.96 -1.22 18.96
C THR A 171 0.85 -0.20 18.70
N GLN A 172 0.76 0.31 17.48
CA GLN A 172 -0.27 1.26 17.08
C GLN A 172 -1.68 0.65 17.17
N LEU A 173 -1.86 -0.56 16.65
CA LEU A 173 -3.14 -1.28 16.71
C LEU A 173 -3.58 -1.56 18.15
N ARG A 174 -2.65 -1.89 19.06
CA ARG A 174 -2.93 -2.09 20.48
C ARG A 174 -3.39 -0.79 21.15
N THR A 175 -2.74 0.33 20.84
CA THR A 175 -3.15 1.66 21.31
C THR A 175 -4.56 2.00 20.83
N ILE A 176 -4.83 1.83 19.53
CA ILE A 176 -6.15 2.07 18.95
C ILE A 176 -7.22 1.18 19.61
N ASN A 177 -6.94 -0.13 19.78
CA ASN A 177 -7.89 -1.05 20.41
C ASN A 177 -8.23 -0.65 21.85
N ARG A 178 -7.26 -0.15 22.62
CA ARG A 178 -7.52 0.38 23.96
C ARG A 178 -8.42 1.61 23.90
N GLU A 179 -8.10 2.58 23.06
CA GLU A 179 -8.85 3.84 22.92
C GLU A 179 -10.29 3.59 22.47
N VAL A 180 -10.49 2.73 21.47
CA VAL A 180 -11.82 2.30 20.99
C VAL A 180 -12.64 1.68 22.12
N LYS A 181 -12.05 0.77 22.91
CA LYS A 181 -12.75 0.12 24.03
C LYS A 181 -13.18 1.12 25.10
N GLU A 182 -12.34 2.10 25.41
CA GLU A 182 -12.68 3.14 26.38
C GLU A 182 -13.79 4.07 25.83
N ALA A 183 -13.73 4.45 24.56
CA ALA A 183 -14.79 5.22 23.91
C ALA A 183 -16.14 4.48 23.92
N ALA A 184 -16.15 3.19 23.58
CA ALA A 184 -17.36 2.37 23.57
C ALA A 184 -17.97 2.19 24.98
N LYS A 185 -17.13 2.01 26.01
CA LYS A 185 -17.60 1.98 27.41
C LYS A 185 -18.21 3.32 27.83
N GLY A 186 -17.59 4.44 27.43
CA GLY A 186 -18.09 5.78 27.69
C GLY A 186 -19.47 6.01 27.07
N ALA A 187 -19.64 5.65 25.79
CA ALA A 187 -20.90 5.76 25.06
C ALA A 187 -22.02 4.93 25.72
N LYS A 188 -21.72 3.69 26.15
CA LYS A 188 -22.69 2.84 26.87
C LYS A 188 -23.19 3.48 28.16
N LYS A 189 -22.28 3.97 29.02
CA LYS A 189 -22.64 4.62 30.29
C LYS A 189 -23.45 5.90 30.07
N ALA A 190 -23.14 6.68 29.04
CA ALA A 190 -23.88 7.90 28.71
C ALA A 190 -25.32 7.58 28.27
N LYS A 191 -25.52 6.49 27.53
CA LYS A 191 -26.86 6.04 27.09
C LYS A 191 -27.71 5.57 28.26
N GLU A 192 -27.15 4.80 29.18
CA GLU A 192 -27.84 4.30 30.38
C GLU A 192 -28.32 5.44 31.30
N ARG A 193 -27.54 6.51 31.43
CA ARG A 193 -27.94 7.71 32.20
C ARG A 193 -29.10 8.48 31.58
N LYS A 194 -29.20 8.51 30.25
CA LYS A 194 -30.28 9.22 29.55
C LYS A 194 -31.61 8.46 29.67
N SER A 195 -31.60 7.12 29.68
CA SER A 195 -32.82 6.32 29.85
C SER A 195 -33.42 6.44 31.24
N SER A 196 -32.62 6.57 32.30
CA SER A 196 -33.13 6.68 33.68
C SER A 196 -33.80 8.02 34.01
N THR A 197 -33.56 9.08 33.23
CA THR A 197 -34.13 10.41 33.48
C THR A 197 -35.48 10.63 32.77
N SER A 198 -35.88 9.74 31.87
CA SER A 198 -37.13 9.86 31.10
C SER A 198 -38.33 9.09 31.69
N GLU A 199 -38.15 8.32 32.77
CA GLU A 199 -39.23 7.58 33.43
C GLU A 199 -39.83 8.31 34.66
N GLU A 200 -39.30 9.48 35.02
CA GLU A 200 -39.69 10.24 36.23
C GLU A 200 -40.50 11.53 35.92
N ASN A 201 -40.96 11.70 34.68
CA ASN A 201 -41.88 12.77 34.23
C ASN A 201 -43.09 12.17 33.52
#